data_AF-A0A413SCT6-F1
#
_entry.id   AF-A0A413SCT6-F1
#
_cell.length_a   1.000
_cell.length_b   1.000
_cell.length_c   1.000
_cell.angle_alpha   90.00
_cell.angle_beta   90.00
_cell.angle_gamma   90.00
#
_symmetry.space_group_name_H-M   'P 1'
#
loop_
_entity.id
_entity.type
_entity.pdbx_description
1 polymer ?
#
loop_
_entity_poly.entity_id
_entity_poly.type
_entity_poly.pdbx_seq_one_letter_code
_entity_poly.pdbx_strand_id
1 'polypeptide(L)'
;MNWQSCFEKYKYKSLISEDKNENEKILMEMFYEDGKKPDELQQVYLSEKEDELFIILQMEPDMDAKKLSDKWDAKILAFINFGEDYGTDHAWIEKIKYNITQIILHREKLQNKDLEKSVDISRKIFLKCDENGELEENEKVRLPFLYDEFETMEIKLDQDDELMKILPDKKTLSFLYEKRKKIDGRSVKTKEERLSYTDEELELVKGWMMSE
;
A
#
# COMPACT_ATOMS: atom_id res chain seq x y z
N MET A 1 16.86 1.01 -11.98
CA MET A 1 15.51 0.56 -12.42
C MET A 1 14.63 1.78 -12.39
N ASN A 2 14.08 2.16 -13.55
CA ASN A 2 13.20 3.31 -13.69
C ASN A 2 11.83 2.98 -13.10
N TRP A 3 11.20 3.91 -12.39
CA TRP A 3 9.86 3.68 -11.80
C TRP A 3 8.83 3.24 -12.86
N GLN A 4 8.93 3.71 -14.11
CA GLN A 4 8.05 3.31 -15.21
C GLN A 4 8.12 1.79 -15.48
N SER A 5 9.35 1.25 -15.48
CA SER A 5 9.56 -0.19 -15.69
C SER A 5 8.97 -1.04 -14.56
N CYS A 6 8.78 -0.46 -13.36
CA CYS A 6 8.04 -1.14 -12.29
C CYS A 6 6.58 -1.33 -12.71
N PHE A 7 5.89 -0.27 -13.12
CA PHE A 7 4.48 -0.36 -13.50
C PHE A 7 4.24 -1.27 -14.71
N GLU A 8 5.13 -1.24 -15.71
CA GLU A 8 5.08 -2.13 -16.86
C GLU A 8 5.22 -3.61 -16.45
N LYS A 9 6.16 -3.93 -15.56
CA LYS A 9 6.37 -5.30 -15.05
C LYS A 9 5.10 -5.87 -14.42
N TYR A 10 4.36 -5.05 -13.69
CA TYR A 10 3.11 -5.44 -13.02
C TYR A 10 1.84 -5.16 -13.85
N LYS A 11 2.01 -4.87 -15.15
CA LYS A 11 0.93 -4.70 -16.13
C LYS A 11 -0.08 -3.60 -15.79
N TYR A 12 0.37 -2.54 -15.14
CA TYR A 12 -0.47 -1.37 -14.97
C TYR A 12 -0.59 -0.63 -16.30
N LYS A 13 -1.82 -0.28 -16.67
CA LYS A 13 -2.16 0.45 -17.89
C LYS A 13 -1.86 1.93 -17.71
N SER A 14 -1.10 2.52 -18.63
CA SER A 14 -0.86 3.96 -18.69
C SER A 14 -2.05 4.71 -19.29
N LEU A 15 -2.72 5.53 -18.49
CA LEU A 15 -3.80 6.40 -18.96
C LEU A 15 -3.28 7.69 -19.61
N ILE A 16 -2.00 7.82 -19.94
CA ILE A 16 -1.50 8.93 -20.78
C ILE A 16 -1.11 8.42 -22.16
N SER A 17 -0.51 7.24 -22.23
CA SER A 17 0.13 6.73 -23.45
C SER A 17 -0.72 5.70 -24.19
N GLU A 18 -1.68 5.06 -23.53
CA GLU A 18 -2.49 3.99 -24.10
C GLU A 18 -3.92 4.44 -24.41
N ASP A 19 -4.63 3.62 -25.20
CA ASP A 19 -6.02 3.84 -25.59
C ASP A 19 -6.95 3.86 -24.38
N LYS A 20 -7.86 4.84 -24.38
CA LYS A 20 -8.77 5.11 -23.26
C LYS A 20 -10.20 4.71 -23.58
N ASN A 21 -10.85 4.05 -22.64
CA ASN A 21 -12.30 3.94 -22.60
C ASN A 21 -12.93 5.30 -22.19
N GLU A 22 -14.25 5.39 -22.17
CA GLU A 22 -14.96 6.65 -21.89
C GLU A 22 -14.75 7.14 -20.45
N ASN A 23 -14.82 6.25 -19.46
CA ASN A 23 -14.55 6.58 -18.05
C ASN A 23 -13.13 7.14 -17.86
N GLU A 24 -12.14 6.49 -18.48
CA GLU A 24 -10.73 6.89 -18.42
C GLU A 24 -10.50 8.25 -19.10
N LYS A 25 -11.23 8.56 -20.18
CA LYS A 25 -11.15 9.89 -20.82
C LYS A 25 -11.66 10.97 -19.89
N ILE A 26 -12.83 10.78 -19.27
CA ILE A 26 -13.43 11.75 -18.36
C ILE A 26 -12.52 11.98 -17.14
N LEU A 27 -11.98 10.92 -16.54
CA LEU A 27 -11.00 11.03 -15.46
C LEU A 27 -9.81 11.92 -15.85
N MET A 28 -9.21 11.65 -17.02
CA MET A 28 -8.05 12.39 -17.49
C MET A 28 -8.38 13.85 -17.84
N GLU A 29 -9.57 14.12 -18.39
CA GLU A 29 -10.04 15.48 -18.66
C GLU A 29 -10.20 16.29 -17.36
N MET A 30 -10.70 15.69 -16.29
CA MET A 30 -10.81 16.34 -14.98
C MET A 30 -9.44 16.58 -14.31
N PHE A 31 -8.44 15.77 -14.64
CA PHE A 31 -7.07 15.97 -14.16
C PHE A 31 -6.31 17.02 -14.97
N TYR A 32 -6.65 17.20 -16.24
CA TYR A 32 -6.04 18.19 -17.12
C TYR A 32 -6.45 19.62 -16.75
N GLU A 33 -5.59 20.57 -17.10
CA GLU A 33 -5.82 22.01 -16.91
C GLU A 33 -5.98 22.64 -18.28
N ASP A 34 -7.16 23.21 -18.54
CA ASP A 34 -7.52 23.77 -19.84
C ASP A 34 -7.28 22.80 -21.02
N GLY A 35 -7.58 21.52 -20.79
CA GLY A 35 -7.39 20.44 -21.77
C GLY A 35 -5.95 20.00 -21.98
N LYS A 36 -5.00 20.48 -21.16
CA LYS A 36 -3.58 20.11 -21.22
C LYS A 36 -3.14 19.34 -19.99
N LYS A 37 -2.21 18.41 -20.19
CA LYS A 37 -1.54 17.70 -19.09
C LYS A 37 -0.74 18.74 -18.26
N PRO A 38 -0.98 18.85 -16.93
CA PRO A 38 -0.16 19.69 -16.06
C PRO A 38 1.29 19.21 -16.06
N ASP A 39 2.24 20.13 -15.87
CA ASP A 39 3.68 19.82 -15.93
C ASP A 39 4.10 18.86 -14.82
N GLU A 40 3.50 19.00 -13.63
CA GLU A 40 3.75 18.12 -12.50
C GLU A 40 3.22 16.70 -12.74
N LEU A 41 2.20 16.49 -13.59
CA LEU A 41 1.63 15.17 -13.82
C LEU A 41 2.54 14.38 -14.74
N GLN A 42 3.25 13.38 -14.21
CA GLN A 42 4.11 12.53 -15.02
C GLN A 42 3.31 11.41 -15.69
N GLN A 43 2.50 10.70 -14.91
CA GLN A 43 1.78 9.51 -15.39
C GLN A 43 0.55 9.23 -14.53
N VAL A 44 -0.42 8.55 -15.11
CA VAL A 44 -1.55 7.94 -14.38
C VAL A 44 -1.63 6.49 -14.77
N TYR A 45 -1.64 5.60 -13.78
CA TYR A 45 -1.70 4.16 -13.98
C TYR A 45 -2.94 3.56 -13.36
N LEU A 46 -3.56 2.62 -14.08
CA LEU A 46 -4.71 1.87 -13.63
C LEU A 46 -4.36 0.38 -13.60
N SER A 47 -4.77 -0.34 -12.56
CA SER A 47 -4.61 -1.79 -12.50
C SER A 47 -5.41 -2.49 -13.62
N GLU A 48 -4.99 -3.68 -14.04
CA GLU A 48 -5.77 -4.49 -15.00
C GLU A 48 -7.21 -4.76 -14.54
N LYS A 49 -7.40 -4.79 -13.22
CA LYS A 49 -8.70 -4.99 -12.60
C LYS A 49 -9.49 -3.70 -12.45
N GLU A 50 -8.96 -2.54 -12.81
CA GLU A 50 -9.61 -1.23 -12.67
C GLU A 50 -10.07 -0.94 -11.23
N ASP A 51 -9.29 -1.34 -10.24
CA ASP A 51 -9.58 -1.22 -8.81
C ASP A 51 -8.49 -0.49 -8.02
N GLU A 52 -7.42 -0.07 -8.68
CA GLU A 52 -6.32 0.68 -8.09
C GLU A 52 -5.79 1.71 -9.08
N LEU A 53 -5.65 2.95 -8.61
CA LEU A 53 -5.22 4.10 -9.41
C LEU A 53 -3.97 4.73 -8.79
N PHE A 54 -2.91 4.84 -9.58
CA PHE A 54 -1.70 5.58 -9.21
C PHE A 54 -1.58 6.87 -10.00
N ILE A 55 -1.32 7.97 -9.29
CA ILE A 55 -1.06 9.28 -9.87
C ILE A 55 0.39 9.64 -9.57
N ILE A 56 1.22 9.73 -10.60
CA ILE A 56 2.66 10.00 -10.48
C ILE A 56 2.90 11.49 -10.71
N LEU A 57 3.42 12.17 -9.70
CA LEU A 57 3.63 13.60 -9.68
C LEU A 57 5.11 13.93 -9.52
N GLN A 58 5.64 14.80 -10.38
CA GLN A 58 6.96 15.39 -10.22
C GLN A 58 6.84 16.67 -9.39
N MET A 59 7.49 16.68 -8.24
CA MET A 59 7.60 17.87 -7.42
C MET A 59 8.75 18.74 -7.93
N GLU A 60 8.46 20.02 -8.19
CA GLU A 60 9.47 21.03 -8.47
C GLU A 60 10.28 21.36 -7.20
N PRO A 61 11.58 21.72 -7.31
CA PRO A 61 12.45 21.95 -6.15
C PRO A 61 11.90 22.95 -5.13
N ASP A 62 11.27 24.03 -5.60
CA ASP A 62 10.73 25.11 -4.76
C ASP A 62 9.26 24.91 -4.35
N MET A 63 8.66 23.78 -4.71
CA MET A 63 7.25 23.51 -4.44
C MET A 63 7.05 22.86 -3.07
N ASP A 64 6.05 23.34 -2.34
CA ASP A 64 5.62 22.71 -1.09
C ASP A 64 4.84 21.42 -1.40
N ALA A 65 5.35 20.29 -0.92
CA ALA A 65 4.72 18.97 -1.03
C ALA A 65 3.27 18.96 -0.56
N LYS A 66 2.94 19.73 0.50
CA LYS A 66 1.56 19.84 1.00
C LYS A 66 0.67 20.54 -0.01
N LYS A 67 1.13 21.63 -0.63
CA LYS A 67 0.35 22.35 -1.64
C LYS A 67 0.10 21.49 -2.87
N LEU A 68 1.12 20.76 -3.33
CA LEU A 68 0.97 19.82 -4.44
C LEU A 68 -0.05 18.73 -4.08
N SER A 69 0.09 18.12 -2.91
CA SER A 69 -0.82 17.06 -2.46
C SER A 69 -2.25 17.55 -2.30
N ASP A 70 -2.47 18.71 -1.67
CA ASP A 70 -3.79 19.33 -1.48
C ASP A 70 -4.45 19.65 -2.84
N LYS A 71 -3.67 20.15 -3.82
CA LYS A 71 -4.14 20.41 -5.19
C LYS A 71 -4.66 19.14 -5.85
N TRP A 72 -3.91 18.04 -5.76
CA TRP A 72 -4.27 16.78 -6.38
C TRP A 72 -5.38 16.04 -5.63
N ASP A 73 -5.41 16.13 -4.30
CA ASP A 73 -6.53 15.66 -3.50
C ASP A 73 -7.84 16.38 -3.89
N ALA A 74 -7.80 17.68 -4.17
CA ALA A 74 -8.96 18.41 -4.67
C ALA A 74 -9.42 17.92 -6.06
N LYS A 75 -8.50 17.62 -6.98
CA LYS A 75 -8.83 17.04 -8.30
C LYS A 75 -9.44 15.64 -8.16
N ILE A 76 -8.88 14.81 -7.29
CA ILE A 76 -9.40 13.46 -6.99
C ILE A 76 -10.81 13.57 -6.41
N LEU A 77 -11.03 14.45 -5.44
CA LEU A 77 -12.35 14.69 -4.87
C LEU A 77 -13.34 15.21 -5.90
N ALA A 78 -12.92 16.12 -6.78
CA ALA A 78 -13.79 16.61 -7.85
C ALA A 78 -14.22 15.46 -8.76
N PHE A 79 -13.29 14.58 -9.16
CA PHE A 79 -13.61 13.40 -9.96
C PHE A 79 -14.56 12.44 -9.21
N ILE A 80 -14.29 12.12 -7.94
CA ILE A 80 -15.15 11.20 -7.17
C ILE A 80 -16.57 11.76 -7.03
N ASN A 81 -16.72 13.07 -6.81
CA ASN A 81 -18.03 13.67 -6.54
C ASN A 81 -18.81 14.06 -7.78
N PHE A 82 -18.13 14.42 -8.87
CA PHE A 82 -18.77 14.97 -10.08
C PHE A 82 -18.52 14.14 -11.33
N GLY A 83 -17.67 13.10 -11.28
CA GLY A 83 -17.35 12.28 -12.46
C GLY A 83 -18.59 11.67 -13.13
N GLU A 84 -19.62 11.33 -12.35
CA GLU A 84 -20.92 10.87 -12.84
C GLU A 84 -21.66 11.92 -13.67
N ASP A 85 -21.61 13.20 -13.24
CA ASP A 85 -22.24 14.31 -13.97
C ASP A 85 -21.58 14.51 -15.35
N TYR A 86 -20.32 14.09 -15.50
CA TYR A 86 -19.58 14.09 -16.76
C TYR A 86 -19.70 12.78 -17.56
N GLY A 87 -20.49 11.81 -17.08
CA GLY A 87 -20.79 10.56 -17.79
C GLY A 87 -19.96 9.34 -17.38
N THR A 88 -19.17 9.43 -16.29
CA THR A 88 -18.45 8.28 -15.75
C THR A 88 -19.41 7.33 -15.06
N ASP A 89 -19.26 6.02 -15.26
CA ASP A 89 -20.07 5.03 -14.54
C ASP A 89 -19.83 5.10 -13.02
N HIS A 90 -20.91 5.23 -12.25
CA HIS A 90 -20.90 5.19 -10.78
C HIS A 90 -20.19 3.93 -10.25
N ALA A 91 -20.46 2.76 -10.83
CA ALA A 91 -19.86 1.51 -10.39
C ALA A 91 -18.33 1.51 -10.57
N TRP A 92 -17.84 2.24 -11.57
CA TRP A 92 -16.41 2.40 -11.81
C TRP A 92 -15.78 3.33 -10.77
N ILE A 93 -16.42 4.46 -10.47
CA ILE A 93 -15.97 5.40 -9.42
C ILE A 93 -15.93 4.70 -8.04
N GLU A 94 -16.99 3.97 -7.68
CA GLU A 94 -17.07 3.21 -6.43
C GLU A 94 -15.93 2.21 -6.25
N LYS A 95 -15.48 1.62 -7.35
CA LYS A 95 -14.42 0.62 -7.36
C LYS A 95 -13.04 1.21 -7.09
N ILE A 96 -12.77 2.43 -7.58
CA ILE A 96 -11.45 3.05 -7.47
C ILE A 96 -11.31 4.02 -6.28
N LYS A 97 -12.40 4.64 -5.80
CA LYS A 97 -12.34 5.79 -4.86
C LYS A 97 -11.58 5.54 -3.55
N TYR A 98 -11.39 4.29 -3.13
CA TYR A 98 -10.66 3.93 -1.90
C TYR A 98 -9.22 3.48 -2.13
N ASN A 99 -8.81 3.30 -3.39
CA ASN A 99 -7.53 2.76 -3.80
C ASN A 99 -6.79 3.71 -4.73
N ILE A 100 -6.80 5.00 -4.39
CA ILE A 100 -6.06 6.04 -5.10
C ILE A 100 -4.78 6.35 -4.32
N THR A 101 -3.64 6.26 -5.01
CA THR A 101 -2.32 6.54 -4.44
C THR A 101 -1.62 7.62 -5.25
N GLN A 102 -1.22 8.70 -4.59
CA GLN A 102 -0.32 9.71 -5.14
C GLN A 102 1.12 9.31 -4.84
N ILE A 103 1.91 9.14 -5.89
CA ILE A 103 3.36 8.97 -5.79
C ILE A 103 4.01 10.30 -6.15
N ILE A 104 4.63 10.94 -5.17
CA ILE A 104 5.27 12.24 -5.31
C ILE A 104 6.78 12.01 -5.45
N LEU A 105 7.27 12.21 -6.67
CA LEU A 105 8.68 12.13 -7.03
C LEU A 105 9.39 13.42 -6.61
N HIS A 106 10.51 13.29 -5.91
CA HIS A 106 11.31 14.42 -5.48
C HIS A 106 12.80 14.17 -5.70
N ARG A 107 13.55 15.24 -6.02
CA ARG A 107 15.00 15.18 -6.23
C ARG A 107 15.78 15.56 -4.97
N GLU A 108 15.28 16.55 -4.24
CA GLU A 108 15.91 17.06 -3.04
C GLU A 108 15.41 16.41 -1.76
N LYS A 109 16.07 16.67 -0.63
CA LYS A 109 15.67 16.11 0.66
C LYS A 109 14.38 16.78 1.15
N LEU A 110 13.30 16.03 1.20
CA LEU A 110 12.04 16.49 1.79
C LEU A 110 12.21 16.84 3.27
N GLN A 111 11.74 18.03 3.66
CA GLN A 111 11.79 18.48 5.05
C GLN A 111 10.70 17.82 5.91
N ASN A 112 9.56 17.43 5.33
CA ASN A 112 8.48 16.79 6.07
C ASN A 112 7.78 15.71 5.23
N LYS A 113 7.76 14.46 5.75
CA LYS A 113 7.03 13.30 5.18
C LYS A 113 5.73 12.99 5.93
N ASP A 114 5.27 13.87 6.84
CA ASP A 114 4.05 13.67 7.64
C ASP A 114 2.79 13.45 6.78
N LEU A 115 2.81 13.92 5.53
CA LEU A 115 1.74 13.67 4.56
C LEU A 115 1.52 12.19 4.24
N GLU A 116 2.52 11.32 4.42
CA GLU A 116 2.33 9.86 4.27
C GLU A 116 1.36 9.28 5.31
N LYS A 117 1.15 9.98 6.43
CA LYS A 117 0.18 9.58 7.47
C LYS A 117 -1.26 9.93 7.07
N SER A 118 -1.44 10.83 6.10
CA SER A 118 -2.75 11.29 5.66
C SER A 118 -3.34 10.32 4.63
N VAL A 119 -4.45 9.68 4.99
CA VAL A 119 -5.16 8.71 4.13
C VAL A 119 -6.59 9.13 3.76
N ASP A 120 -6.99 10.36 4.11
CA ASP A 120 -8.40 10.80 4.03
C ASP A 120 -8.98 10.81 2.60
N ILE A 121 -8.15 11.07 1.58
CA ILE A 121 -8.58 11.20 0.18
C ILE A 121 -7.80 10.24 -0.72
N SER A 122 -6.50 10.15 -0.51
CA SER A 122 -5.59 9.29 -1.24
C SER A 122 -4.42 8.92 -0.34
N ARG A 123 -3.73 7.81 -0.63
CA ARG A 123 -2.46 7.46 0.00
C ARG A 123 -1.33 8.27 -0.63
N LYS A 124 -0.33 8.68 0.15
CA LYS A 124 0.82 9.44 -0.35
C LYS A 124 2.09 8.64 -0.14
N ILE A 125 2.89 8.53 -1.19
CA ILE A 125 4.20 7.90 -1.16
C ILE A 125 5.20 8.89 -1.75
N PHE A 126 6.20 9.29 -0.97
CA PHE A 126 7.28 10.11 -1.48
C PHE A 126 8.44 9.23 -1.91
N LEU A 127 8.85 9.33 -3.17
CA LEU A 127 9.98 8.59 -3.71
C LEU A 127 11.06 9.54 -4.17
N LYS A 128 12.28 9.30 -3.73
CA LYS A 128 13.44 10.02 -4.22
C LYS A 128 13.89 9.43 -5.55
N CYS A 129 14.04 10.27 -6.58
CA CYS A 129 14.55 9.87 -7.88
C CYS A 129 15.58 10.85 -8.43
N ASP A 130 16.43 10.37 -9.34
CA ASP A 130 17.37 11.21 -10.07
C ASP A 130 16.73 11.91 -11.30
N GLU A 131 17.53 12.59 -12.11
CA GLU A 131 17.08 13.28 -13.32
C GLU A 131 16.54 12.34 -14.40
N ASN A 132 16.92 11.07 -14.37
CA ASN A 132 16.50 10.04 -15.32
C ASN A 132 15.29 9.24 -14.82
N GLY A 133 14.77 9.54 -13.62
CA GLY A 133 13.69 8.79 -12.99
C GLY A 133 14.15 7.45 -12.39
N GLU A 134 15.44 7.27 -12.14
CA GLU A 134 15.95 6.11 -11.44
C GLU A 134 15.71 6.25 -9.93
N LEU A 135 15.14 5.20 -9.34
CA LEU A 135 14.91 5.11 -7.90
C LEU A 135 16.13 4.52 -7.20
N GLU A 136 16.47 5.08 -6.04
CA GLU A 136 17.40 4.45 -5.10
C GLU A 136 16.83 3.09 -4.62
N GLU A 137 17.69 2.13 -4.33
CA GLU A 137 17.29 0.74 -4.03
C GLU A 137 16.39 0.63 -2.79
N ASN A 138 16.64 1.46 -1.79
CA ASN A 138 15.82 1.61 -0.58
C ASN A 138 14.47 2.31 -0.82
N GLU A 139 14.30 3.06 -1.92
CA GLU A 139 13.02 3.70 -2.26
C GLU A 139 12.13 2.74 -3.06
N LYS A 140 12.72 1.77 -3.79
CA LYS A 140 11.96 0.75 -4.54
C LYS A 140 11.02 -0.06 -3.66
N VAL A 141 11.48 -0.47 -2.47
CA VAL A 141 10.69 -1.26 -1.51
C VAL A 141 9.47 -0.52 -0.96
N ARG A 142 9.35 0.79 -1.22
CA ARG A 142 8.21 1.61 -0.80
C ARG A 142 7.08 1.59 -1.84
N LEU A 143 7.32 1.02 -3.03
CA LEU A 143 6.26 0.77 -4.00
C LEU A 143 5.39 -0.42 -3.53
N PRO A 144 4.08 -0.23 -3.35
CA PRO A 144 3.21 -1.17 -2.65
C PRO A 144 2.88 -2.44 -3.45
N PHE A 145 3.43 -2.61 -4.65
CA PHE A 145 3.23 -3.77 -5.53
C PHE A 145 4.54 -4.47 -5.91
N LEU A 146 5.70 -3.95 -5.46
CA LEU A 146 7.01 -4.55 -5.75
C LEU A 146 7.29 -5.73 -4.80
N TYR A 147 6.48 -6.78 -4.88
CA TYR A 147 6.63 -7.97 -4.02
C TYR A 147 7.47 -9.08 -4.63
N ASP A 148 7.58 -9.17 -5.96
CA ASP A 148 8.28 -10.29 -6.60
C ASP A 148 9.81 -10.24 -6.41
N GLU A 149 10.39 -9.10 -6.01
CA GLU A 149 11.79 -9.08 -5.56
C GLU A 149 11.96 -9.79 -4.20
N PHE A 150 10.86 -10.06 -3.50
CA PHE A 150 10.81 -10.82 -2.26
C PHE A 150 10.31 -12.27 -2.46
N GLU A 151 9.87 -12.66 -3.67
CA GLU A 151 9.71 -14.07 -4.09
C GLU A 151 11.06 -14.54 -4.66
N THR A 152 11.89 -15.35 -4.04
CA THR A 152 11.68 -16.48 -3.13
C THR A 152 12.89 -16.50 -2.20
N MET A 153 12.76 -16.04 -0.96
CA MET A 153 13.55 -16.74 0.06
C MET A 153 12.97 -18.15 0.08
N GLU A 154 13.67 -19.11 -0.54
CA GLU A 154 13.44 -20.52 -0.27
C GLU A 154 13.33 -20.63 1.25
N ILE A 155 12.14 -21.00 1.74
CA ILE A 155 11.99 -21.39 3.12
C ILE A 155 12.88 -22.63 3.23
N LYS A 156 14.09 -22.41 3.73
CA LYS A 156 15.04 -23.45 4.05
C LYS A 156 14.37 -24.34 5.07
N LEU A 157 13.76 -25.44 4.62
CA LEU A 157 13.15 -26.46 5.48
C LEU A 157 14.17 -27.03 6.48
N ASP A 158 15.47 -26.86 6.19
CA ASP A 158 16.61 -27.11 7.08
C ASP A 158 16.69 -26.17 8.30
N GLN A 159 15.93 -25.06 8.35
CA GLN A 159 15.83 -24.18 9.52
C GLN A 159 14.71 -24.58 10.50
N ASP A 160 13.81 -25.50 10.14
CA ASP A 160 12.79 -26.01 11.07
C ASP A 160 13.44 -26.65 12.30
N ASP A 161 14.56 -27.35 12.11
CA ASP A 161 15.31 -27.98 13.21
C ASP A 161 16.00 -26.96 14.12
N GLU A 162 16.38 -25.79 13.61
CA GLU A 162 16.93 -24.69 14.44
C GLU A 162 15.83 -23.93 15.15
N LEU A 163 14.71 -23.63 14.48
CA LEU A 163 13.52 -23.04 15.08
C LEU A 163 12.99 -23.92 16.21
N MET A 164 12.93 -25.24 16.02
CA MET A 164 12.49 -26.19 17.05
C MET A 164 13.43 -26.26 18.26
N LYS A 165 14.71 -25.85 18.13
CA LYS A 165 15.64 -25.73 19.27
C LYS A 165 15.43 -24.45 20.08
N ILE A 166 14.93 -23.39 19.45
CA ILE A 166 14.68 -22.08 20.08
C ILE A 166 13.27 -22.04 20.67
N LEU A 167 12.34 -22.85 20.17
CA LEU A 167 11.01 -22.95 20.74
C LEU A 167 11.04 -23.67 22.11
N PRO A 168 10.14 -23.29 23.03
CA PRO A 168 10.06 -23.92 24.34
C PRO A 168 9.73 -25.41 24.22
N ASP A 169 10.33 -26.25 25.08
CA ASP A 169 10.01 -27.69 25.10
C ASP A 169 8.49 -27.89 25.24
N LYS A 170 7.93 -28.75 24.38
CA LYS A 170 6.54 -29.21 24.42
C LYS A 170 6.11 -29.75 25.78
N LYS A 171 7.05 -30.17 26.63
CA LYS A 171 6.79 -30.57 28.02
C LYS A 171 6.60 -29.38 28.96
N THR A 172 7.27 -28.27 28.73
CA THR A 172 7.27 -27.10 29.62
C THR A 172 6.11 -26.16 29.30
N LEU A 173 5.85 -25.91 28.01
CA LEU A 173 4.76 -25.03 27.54
C LEU A 173 3.85 -25.76 26.55
N SER A 174 3.27 -26.90 26.96
CA SER A 174 2.43 -27.75 26.09
C SER A 174 1.25 -27.01 25.47
N PHE A 175 0.66 -26.07 26.22
CA PHE A 175 -0.50 -25.29 25.82
C PHE A 175 -0.27 -24.39 24.58
N LEU A 176 0.98 -24.11 24.21
CA LEU A 176 1.33 -23.38 22.98
C LEU A 176 1.16 -24.23 21.71
N TYR A 177 1.20 -25.56 21.85
CA TYR A 177 1.12 -26.51 20.76
C TYR A 177 -0.28 -27.10 20.56
N GLU A 178 -1.22 -26.74 21.44
CA GLU A 178 -2.60 -27.21 21.39
C GLU A 178 -3.47 -26.30 20.50
N LYS A 179 -4.25 -26.92 19.59
CA LYS A 179 -5.19 -26.17 18.74
C LYS A 179 -6.38 -25.66 19.56
N ARG A 180 -6.41 -24.35 19.83
CA ARG A 180 -7.59 -23.67 20.41
C ARG A 180 -8.62 -23.36 19.33
N LYS A 181 -9.91 -23.57 19.63
CA LYS A 181 -11.02 -23.27 18.70
C LYS A 181 -11.60 -21.90 19.02
N LYS A 182 -11.90 -21.12 17.97
CA LYS A 182 -12.67 -19.87 18.09
C LYS A 182 -14.13 -20.20 18.32
N ILE A 183 -14.66 -19.87 19.49
CA ILE A 183 -16.08 -19.96 19.79
C ILE A 183 -16.62 -18.54 20.06
N ASP A 184 -17.79 -18.28 19.51
CA ASP A 184 -18.54 -17.04 19.70
C ASP A 184 -18.79 -16.78 21.20
N GLY A 185 -18.60 -15.54 21.65
CA GLY A 185 -18.47 -15.18 23.07
C GLY A 185 -19.69 -15.46 23.95
N ARG A 186 -20.80 -15.92 23.35
CA ARG A 186 -22.07 -16.24 24.03
C ARG A 186 -22.21 -17.70 24.48
N SER A 187 -21.29 -18.59 24.11
CA SER A 187 -21.42 -20.05 24.37
C SER A 187 -20.32 -20.66 25.24
N VAL A 188 -19.48 -19.87 25.91
CA VAL A 188 -18.41 -20.41 26.78
C VAL A 188 -19.03 -21.01 28.04
N LYS A 189 -19.03 -22.35 28.15
CA LYS A 189 -19.55 -23.07 29.34
C LYS A 189 -18.44 -23.52 30.30
N THR A 190 -17.17 -23.58 29.87
CA THR A 190 -16.04 -24.01 30.70
C THR A 190 -14.74 -23.26 30.38
N LYS A 191 -13.80 -23.22 31.34
CA LYS A 191 -12.50 -22.52 31.23
C LYS A 191 -11.62 -23.03 30.07
N GLU A 192 -11.77 -24.29 29.71
CA GLU A 192 -10.96 -25.01 28.70
C GLU A 192 -11.28 -24.60 27.25
N GLU A 193 -12.34 -23.82 27.03
CA GLU A 193 -12.84 -23.44 25.70
C GLU A 193 -12.49 -21.99 25.29
N ARG A 194 -11.61 -21.32 26.04
CA ARG A 194 -11.23 -19.92 25.79
C ARG A 194 -10.05 -19.79 24.82
N LEU A 195 -10.18 -18.83 23.90
CA LEU A 195 -9.16 -18.46 22.91
C LEU A 195 -7.96 -17.75 23.57
N SER A 196 -8.22 -17.00 24.64
CA SER A 196 -7.20 -16.32 25.44
C SER A 196 -6.41 -17.31 26.29
N TYR A 197 -5.11 -17.09 26.41
CA TYR A 197 -4.29 -17.71 27.44
C TYR A 197 -4.76 -17.27 28.84
N THR A 198 -4.63 -18.14 29.83
CA THR A 198 -4.87 -17.81 31.23
C THR A 198 -3.73 -16.96 31.78
N ASP A 199 -3.96 -16.27 32.90
CA ASP A 199 -2.91 -15.51 33.58
C ASP A 199 -1.75 -16.44 34.02
N GLU A 200 -2.05 -17.68 34.42
CA GLU A 200 -1.07 -18.70 34.75
C GLU A 200 -0.22 -19.12 33.53
N GLU A 201 -0.85 -19.32 32.37
CA GLU A 201 -0.16 -19.61 31.11
C GLU A 201 0.73 -18.44 30.69
N LEU A 202 0.26 -17.20 30.85
CA LEU A 202 1.02 -16.00 30.54
C LEU A 202 2.28 -15.86 31.42
N GLU A 203 2.17 -16.12 32.73
CA GLU A 203 3.32 -16.10 33.64
C GLU A 203 4.34 -17.19 33.32
N LEU A 204 3.88 -18.36 32.86
CA LEU A 204 4.78 -19.43 32.38
C LEU A 204 5.56 -19.01 31.12
N VAL A 205 4.91 -18.33 30.16
CA VAL A 205 5.61 -17.78 28.98
C VAL A 205 6.61 -16.70 29.37
N LYS A 206 6.24 -15.78 30.28
CA LYS A 206 7.16 -14.74 30.78
C LYS A 206 8.37 -15.35 31.47
N GLY A 207 8.15 -16.37 32.31
CA GLY A 207 9.22 -17.09 32.99
C GLY A 207 10.19 -17.74 32.01
N TRP A 208 9.69 -18.36 30.94
CA TRP A 208 10.52 -18.92 29.90
C TRP A 208 11.34 -17.85 29.15
N MET A 209 10.69 -16.76 28.71
CA MET A 209 11.37 -15.65 28.02
C MET A 209 12.45 -14.96 28.85
N MET A 210 12.36 -14.99 30.18
CA MET A 210 13.34 -14.39 31.10
C MET A 210 14.37 -15.40 31.62
N SER A 211 14.32 -16.65 31.18
CA SER A 211 15.22 -17.73 31.60
C SER A 211 16.33 -18.07 30.58
N GLU A 212 16.33 -17.39 29.43
CA GLU A 212 17.45 -17.32 28.47
C GLU A 212 18.30 -16.07 28.72
#